data_AF-A0A1A7Z6X8-F1
#
_entry.id   AF-A0A1A7Z6X8-F1
#
_cell.length_a   1.000
_cell.length_b   1.000
_cell.length_c   1.000
_cell.angle_alpha   90.00
_cell.angle_beta   90.00
_cell.angle_gamma   90.00
#
_symmetry.space_group_name_H-M   'P 1'
#
loop_
_entity.id
_entity.type
_entity.pdbx_description
1 polymer ?
#
loop_
_entity_poly.entity_id
_entity_poly.type
_entity_poly.pdbx_seq_one_letter_code
_entity_poly.pdbx_strand_id
1 'polypeptide(L)'
;MDTRALRNPYHDYDGSPASTQALFDAQGKITPEFAQRLSSTVSELLAVMENGLKSADPKDCTVYTGWAGIALLYLHLHRVFNEDSFLQRALEYVSRSLKCLTRRHDVTFLCGDAGPLAVAAVVYSRLRMTQEADECINRLMQYHQMVVNLSGGLPDELLYGRVGYLYSLIFINQQLGQDRIPLQYVQQISEAILVSGEHLSRKFRVQNQSPLMYEWYQEQYVGAAHGLAGIYYFLMQVGHLGWVIVVKLRGPVVGDVIIPVDIKGALWKF
;
A
#
# COMPACT_ATOMS: atom_id res chain seq x y z
N MET A 1 -6.74 6.91 26.68
CA MET A 1 -6.87 5.87 25.62
C MET A 1 -7.98 4.87 25.94
N ASP A 2 -8.25 4.60 27.22
CA ASP A 2 -9.16 3.54 27.68
C ASP A 2 -10.63 3.65 27.24
N THR A 3 -11.13 4.83 26.85
CA THR A 3 -12.53 4.98 26.42
C THR A 3 -12.81 4.48 25.00
N ARG A 4 -11.78 4.16 24.21
CA ARG A 4 -11.89 3.67 22.83
C ARG A 4 -11.47 2.21 22.66
N ALA A 5 -11.27 1.46 23.75
CA ALA A 5 -10.81 0.08 23.71
C ALA A 5 -11.65 -0.82 24.62
N LEU A 6 -11.84 -2.08 24.20
CA LEU A 6 -12.33 -3.13 25.09
C LEU A 6 -11.18 -3.60 26.00
N ARG A 7 -11.50 -3.99 27.23
CA ARG A 7 -10.51 -4.60 28.13
C ARG A 7 -10.05 -5.92 27.52
N ASN A 8 -8.75 -6.03 27.23
CA ASN A 8 -8.15 -7.24 26.66
C ASN A 8 -8.34 -8.43 27.63
N PRO A 9 -9.09 -9.49 27.25
CA PRO A 9 -9.29 -10.65 28.11
C PRO A 9 -8.16 -11.68 28.01
N TYR A 10 -7.25 -11.53 27.04
CA TYR A 10 -6.20 -12.51 26.76
C TYR A 10 -4.96 -12.23 27.62
N HIS A 11 -4.36 -13.30 28.13
CA HIS A 11 -3.07 -13.23 28.82
C HIS A 11 -1.95 -12.86 27.84
N ASP A 12 -0.94 -12.16 28.34
CA ASP A 12 0.26 -11.88 27.56
C ASP A 12 1.08 -13.15 27.32
N TYR A 13 1.90 -13.15 26.27
CA TYR A 13 2.78 -14.27 25.98
C TYR A 13 3.85 -14.41 27.07
N ASP A 14 3.96 -15.60 27.67
CA ASP A 14 4.83 -15.88 28.81
C ASP A 14 6.14 -16.59 28.44
N GLY A 15 6.42 -16.77 27.14
CA GLY A 15 7.56 -17.55 26.66
C GLY A 15 7.36 -19.08 26.71
N SER A 16 6.28 -19.56 27.33
CA SER A 16 5.97 -20.98 27.41
C SER A 16 5.31 -21.46 26.11
N PRO A 17 5.79 -22.54 25.47
CA PRO A 17 5.10 -23.12 24.31
C PRO A 17 3.65 -23.51 24.63
N ALA A 18 3.34 -23.83 25.89
CA ALA A 18 1.99 -24.19 26.31
C ALA A 18 0.97 -23.07 26.11
N SER A 19 1.39 -21.79 26.16
CA SER A 19 0.48 -20.66 25.95
C SER A 19 0.08 -20.46 24.49
N THR A 20 0.83 -21.04 23.54
CA THR A 20 0.59 -20.88 22.09
C THR A 20 0.44 -22.19 21.31
N GLN A 21 0.65 -23.36 21.93
CA GLN A 21 0.67 -24.67 21.25
C GLN A 21 -0.63 -25.03 20.50
N ALA A 22 -1.77 -24.43 20.89
CA ALA A 22 -3.04 -24.61 20.20
C ALA A 22 -3.15 -23.74 18.92
N LEU A 23 -2.28 -22.75 18.76
CA LEU A 23 -2.29 -21.77 17.68
C LEU A 23 -1.14 -22.00 16.71
N PHE A 24 0.06 -22.31 17.23
CA PHE A 24 1.27 -22.47 16.45
C PHE A 24 2.07 -23.73 16.85
N ASP A 25 2.72 -24.35 15.88
CA ASP A 25 3.69 -25.42 16.10
C ASP A 25 5.06 -24.87 16.58
N ALA A 26 6.00 -25.77 16.86
CA ALA A 26 7.34 -25.40 17.33
C ALA A 26 8.18 -24.62 16.30
N GLN A 27 7.74 -24.54 15.04
CA GLN A 27 8.37 -23.75 13.97
C GLN A 27 7.63 -22.43 13.71
N GLY A 28 6.59 -22.12 14.49
CA GLY A 28 5.78 -20.91 14.34
C GLY A 28 4.77 -20.99 13.19
N LYS A 29 4.48 -22.18 12.64
CA LYS A 29 3.40 -22.34 11.66
C LYS A 29 2.07 -22.52 12.38
N ILE A 30 0.99 -22.02 11.77
CA ILE A 30 -0.36 -22.17 12.30
C ILE A 30 -0.74 -23.66 12.37
N THR A 31 -1.31 -24.12 13.48
CA THR A 31 -1.77 -25.50 13.64
C THR A 31 -2.94 -25.82 12.69
N PRO A 32 -3.11 -27.07 12.23
CA PRO A 32 -4.24 -27.43 11.35
C PRO A 32 -5.60 -27.08 11.94
N GLU A 33 -5.78 -27.26 13.24
CA GLU A 33 -7.04 -26.97 13.95
C GLU A 33 -7.32 -25.47 14.00
N PHE A 34 -6.29 -24.64 14.20
CA PHE A 34 -6.48 -23.19 14.17
C PHE A 34 -6.65 -22.66 12.75
N ALA A 35 -5.89 -23.18 11.79
CA ALA A 35 -6.07 -22.87 10.38
C ALA A 35 -7.50 -23.17 9.91
N GLN A 36 -8.04 -24.35 10.26
CA GLN A 36 -9.42 -24.72 9.92
C GLN A 36 -10.44 -23.74 10.51
N ARG A 37 -10.27 -23.32 11.78
CA ARG A 37 -11.14 -22.31 12.40
C ARG A 37 -11.09 -20.98 11.65
N LEU A 38 -9.88 -20.50 11.32
CA LEU A 38 -9.69 -19.27 10.56
C LEU A 38 -10.35 -19.37 9.19
N SER A 39 -10.12 -20.47 8.45
CA SER A 39 -10.71 -20.68 7.13
C SER A 39 -12.24 -20.73 7.17
N SER A 40 -12.83 -21.44 8.14
CA SER A 40 -14.28 -21.48 8.32
C SER A 40 -14.86 -20.09 8.60
N THR A 41 -14.24 -19.32 9.50
CA THR A 41 -14.67 -17.94 9.76
C THR A 41 -14.50 -17.02 8.54
N VAL A 42 -13.43 -17.18 7.77
CA VAL A 42 -13.25 -16.44 6.50
C VAL A 42 -14.40 -16.75 5.54
N SER A 43 -14.75 -18.02 5.34
CA SER A 43 -15.87 -18.40 4.46
C SER A 43 -17.21 -17.82 4.92
N GLU A 44 -17.50 -17.87 6.23
CA GLU A 44 -18.71 -17.29 6.81
C GLU A 44 -18.78 -15.78 6.59
N LEU A 45 -17.70 -15.05 6.90
CA LEU A 45 -17.65 -13.60 6.74
C LEU A 45 -17.67 -13.17 5.28
N LEU A 46 -17.10 -13.96 4.36
CA LEU A 46 -17.21 -13.71 2.93
C LEU A 46 -18.67 -13.81 2.45
N ALA A 47 -19.44 -14.79 2.94
CA ALA A 47 -20.86 -14.89 2.62
C ALA A 47 -21.65 -13.66 3.14
N VAL A 48 -21.35 -13.20 4.35
CA VAL A 48 -21.95 -11.98 4.93
C VAL A 48 -21.59 -10.74 4.09
N MET A 49 -20.30 -10.58 3.76
CA MET A 49 -19.79 -9.49 2.92
C MET A 49 -20.47 -9.48 1.55
N GLU A 50 -20.47 -10.61 0.84
CA GLU A 50 -21.09 -10.75 -0.49
C GLU A 50 -22.57 -10.39 -0.49
N ASN A 51 -23.30 -10.77 0.57
CA ASN A 51 -24.69 -10.37 0.70
C ASN A 51 -24.84 -8.85 0.93
N GLY A 52 -23.99 -8.25 1.77
CA GLY A 52 -23.96 -6.81 2.03
C GLY A 52 -23.57 -5.97 0.81
N LEU A 53 -22.69 -6.47 -0.05
CA LEU A 53 -22.26 -5.77 -1.27
C LEU A 53 -23.38 -5.55 -2.29
N LYS A 54 -24.52 -6.24 -2.16
CA LYS A 54 -25.71 -6.01 -3.00
C LYS A 54 -26.30 -4.60 -2.80
N SER A 55 -26.10 -3.99 -1.64
CA SER A 55 -26.59 -2.63 -1.33
C SER A 55 -25.49 -1.57 -1.28
N ALA A 56 -24.23 -1.92 -1.56
CA ALA A 56 -23.13 -0.97 -1.58
C ALA A 56 -23.19 -0.03 -2.79
N ASP A 57 -22.61 1.17 -2.66
CA ASP A 57 -22.64 2.20 -3.70
C ASP A 57 -22.09 1.66 -5.03
N PRO A 58 -22.91 1.56 -6.09
CA PRO A 58 -22.46 1.02 -7.36
C PRO A 58 -21.38 1.86 -8.04
N LYS A 59 -21.15 3.11 -7.61
CA LYS A 59 -20.20 4.04 -8.23
C LYS A 59 -18.85 4.12 -7.51
N ASP A 60 -18.72 3.60 -6.29
CA ASP A 60 -17.44 3.64 -5.57
C ASP A 60 -16.47 2.62 -6.16
N CYS A 61 -15.54 3.11 -7.00
CA CYS A 61 -14.52 2.27 -7.61
C CYS A 61 -13.29 2.06 -6.72
N THR A 62 -13.14 2.79 -5.62
CA THR A 62 -11.87 2.92 -4.89
C THR A 62 -11.41 1.62 -4.25
N VAL A 63 -10.13 1.55 -3.88
CA VAL A 63 -9.62 0.45 -3.05
C VAL A 63 -10.01 0.63 -1.58
N TYR A 64 -10.10 1.87 -1.12
CA TYR A 64 -10.37 2.20 0.28
C TYR A 64 -11.76 1.74 0.74
N THR A 65 -12.80 1.97 -0.07
CA THR A 65 -14.20 1.66 0.29
C THR A 65 -14.99 0.98 -0.82
N GLY A 66 -14.41 0.82 -2.01
CA GLY A 66 -15.13 0.43 -3.21
C GLY A 66 -14.77 -0.93 -3.81
N TRP A 67 -15.19 -1.10 -5.07
CA TRP A 67 -15.09 -2.37 -5.80
C TRP A 67 -13.66 -2.84 -6.03
N ALA A 68 -12.68 -1.95 -6.19
CA ALA A 68 -11.29 -2.36 -6.34
C ALA A 68 -10.71 -2.94 -5.03
N GLY A 69 -11.22 -2.53 -3.87
CA GLY A 69 -10.84 -3.08 -2.57
C GLY A 69 -11.31 -4.52 -2.41
N ILE A 70 -12.54 -4.79 -2.84
CA ILE A 70 -13.08 -6.15 -2.88
C ILE A 70 -12.33 -7.02 -3.89
N ALA A 71 -11.98 -6.48 -5.06
CA ALA A 71 -11.14 -7.19 -6.02
C ALA A 71 -9.76 -7.56 -5.44
N LEU A 72 -9.13 -6.61 -4.72
CA LEU A 72 -7.84 -6.84 -4.06
C LEU A 72 -7.94 -7.93 -2.97
N LEU A 73 -9.03 -7.95 -2.20
CA LEU A 73 -9.31 -9.02 -1.24
C LEU A 73 -9.38 -10.39 -1.96
N TYR A 74 -10.16 -10.50 -3.03
CA TYR A 74 -10.28 -11.77 -3.78
C TYR A 74 -8.98 -12.20 -4.44
N LEU A 75 -8.17 -11.26 -4.95
CA LEU A 75 -6.82 -11.55 -5.44
C LEU A 75 -5.91 -12.09 -4.33
N HIS A 76 -6.01 -11.54 -3.11
CA HIS A 76 -5.27 -12.06 -1.95
C HIS A 76 -5.77 -13.45 -1.53
N LEU A 77 -7.08 -13.69 -1.50
CA LEU A 77 -7.66 -15.01 -1.20
C LEU A 77 -7.19 -16.07 -2.20
N HIS A 78 -7.16 -15.76 -3.49
CA HIS A 78 -6.58 -16.64 -4.51
C HIS A 78 -5.11 -16.98 -4.18
N ARG A 79 -4.29 -16.00 -3.77
CA ARG A 79 -2.89 -16.25 -3.41
C ARG A 79 -2.74 -17.15 -2.17
N VAL A 80 -3.62 -17.00 -1.18
CA VAL A 80 -3.53 -17.75 0.09
C VAL A 80 -4.12 -19.16 -0.03
N PHE A 81 -5.30 -19.29 -0.64
CA PHE A 81 -6.04 -20.56 -0.75
C PHE A 81 -5.76 -21.32 -2.05
N ASN A 82 -5.16 -20.66 -3.05
CA ASN A 82 -4.84 -21.24 -4.36
C ASN A 82 -6.07 -21.82 -5.09
N GLU A 83 -7.22 -21.13 -4.98
CA GLU A 83 -8.46 -21.47 -5.68
C GLU A 83 -8.73 -20.49 -6.82
N ASP A 84 -8.99 -21.01 -8.02
CA ASP A 84 -9.24 -20.19 -9.22
C ASP A 84 -10.58 -19.43 -9.15
N SER A 85 -11.54 -19.94 -8.38
CA SER A 85 -12.83 -19.30 -8.12
C SER A 85 -12.65 -17.88 -7.56
N PHE A 86 -11.70 -17.68 -6.65
CA PHE A 86 -11.38 -16.37 -6.10
C PHE A 86 -10.79 -15.42 -7.14
N LEU A 87 -9.95 -15.93 -8.06
CA LEU A 87 -9.41 -15.10 -9.14
C LEU A 87 -10.51 -14.67 -10.12
N GLN A 88 -11.49 -15.53 -10.39
CA GLN A 88 -12.67 -15.16 -11.19
C GLN A 88 -13.53 -14.10 -10.48
N ARG A 89 -13.75 -14.23 -9.16
CA ARG A 89 -14.41 -13.17 -8.37
C ARG A 89 -13.66 -11.85 -8.44
N ALA A 90 -12.32 -11.88 -8.34
CA ALA A 90 -11.50 -10.67 -8.47
C ALA A 90 -11.70 -10.00 -9.84
N LEU A 91 -11.77 -10.77 -10.93
CA LEU A 91 -12.05 -10.26 -12.28
C LEU A 91 -13.41 -9.57 -12.38
N GLU A 92 -14.46 -10.14 -11.78
CA GLU A 92 -15.80 -9.53 -11.76
C GLU A 92 -15.77 -8.14 -11.09
N TYR A 93 -15.11 -8.03 -9.93
CA TYR A 93 -15.01 -6.77 -9.20
C TYR A 93 -14.08 -5.75 -9.87
N VAL A 94 -12.98 -6.20 -10.48
CA VAL A 94 -12.15 -5.36 -11.36
C VAL A 94 -13.00 -4.77 -12.48
N SER A 95 -13.75 -5.61 -13.19
CA SER A 95 -14.61 -5.20 -14.30
C SER A 95 -15.66 -4.17 -13.87
N ARG A 96 -16.16 -4.28 -12.64
CA ARG A 96 -17.07 -3.29 -12.05
C ARG A 96 -16.35 -1.98 -11.72
N SER A 97 -15.21 -2.05 -11.04
CA SER A 97 -14.41 -0.86 -10.66
C SER A 97 -13.99 -0.02 -11.87
N LEU A 98 -13.55 -0.66 -12.96
CA LEU A 98 -13.05 0.03 -14.16
C LEU A 98 -14.14 0.81 -14.92
N LYS A 99 -15.42 0.44 -14.75
CA LYS A 99 -16.58 1.18 -15.32
C LYS A 99 -16.88 2.48 -14.58
N CYS A 100 -16.35 2.63 -13.37
CA CYS A 100 -16.68 3.72 -12.45
C CYS A 100 -15.50 4.67 -12.20
N LEU A 101 -14.44 4.57 -13.01
CA LEU A 101 -13.29 5.46 -12.93
C LEU A 101 -13.72 6.90 -13.10
N THR A 102 -13.23 7.74 -12.20
CA THR A 102 -13.70 9.11 -12.06
C THR A 102 -13.03 10.03 -13.06
N ARG A 103 -11.82 9.68 -13.53
CA ARG A 103 -10.90 10.52 -14.31
C ARG A 103 -10.66 11.88 -13.67
N ARG A 104 -10.77 11.96 -12.33
CA ARG A 104 -10.58 13.18 -11.53
C ARG A 104 -9.14 13.30 -11.06
N HIS A 105 -8.87 14.31 -10.24
CA HIS A 105 -7.54 14.61 -9.68
C HIS A 105 -7.04 13.57 -8.66
N ASP A 106 -7.91 12.67 -8.17
CA ASP A 106 -7.52 11.63 -7.22
C ASP A 106 -6.81 10.48 -7.95
N VAL A 107 -5.51 10.33 -7.69
CA VAL A 107 -4.63 9.43 -8.45
C VAL A 107 -3.94 8.38 -7.57
N THR A 108 -4.42 8.13 -6.37
CA THR A 108 -3.77 7.21 -5.44
C THR A 108 -4.30 5.78 -5.56
N PHE A 109 -3.53 4.83 -5.04
CA PHE A 109 -3.98 3.44 -4.95
C PHE A 109 -5.26 3.30 -4.12
N LEU A 110 -5.35 3.99 -2.98
CA LEU A 110 -6.47 3.82 -2.06
C LEU A 110 -7.72 4.54 -2.54
N CYS A 111 -7.61 5.82 -2.92
CA CYS A 111 -8.77 6.69 -3.10
C CYS A 111 -8.93 7.20 -4.54
N GLY A 112 -8.03 6.86 -5.46
CA GLY A 112 -8.04 7.35 -6.83
C GLY A 112 -8.11 6.26 -7.89
N ASP A 113 -8.08 6.67 -9.15
CA ASP A 113 -8.18 5.78 -10.31
C ASP A 113 -6.96 4.83 -10.44
N ALA A 114 -5.84 5.14 -9.77
CA ALA A 114 -4.64 4.31 -9.82
C ALA A 114 -4.82 2.94 -9.15
N GLY A 115 -5.62 2.85 -8.10
CA GLY A 115 -5.94 1.60 -7.41
C GLY A 115 -6.62 0.58 -8.31
N PRO A 116 -7.81 0.91 -8.85
CA PRO A 116 -8.52 0.06 -9.82
C PRO A 116 -7.63 -0.38 -10.98
N LEU A 117 -6.85 0.54 -11.57
CA LEU A 117 -5.97 0.22 -12.70
C LEU A 117 -4.84 -0.75 -12.29
N ALA A 118 -4.20 -0.52 -11.14
CA ALA A 118 -3.11 -1.38 -10.67
C ALA A 118 -3.62 -2.78 -10.28
N VAL A 119 -4.74 -2.87 -9.56
CA VAL A 119 -5.37 -4.16 -9.21
C VAL A 119 -5.81 -4.90 -10.48
N ALA A 120 -6.43 -4.20 -11.43
CA ALA A 120 -6.85 -4.78 -12.70
C ALA A 120 -5.68 -5.36 -13.49
N ALA A 121 -4.57 -4.61 -13.61
CA ALA A 121 -3.38 -5.07 -14.31
C ALA A 121 -2.87 -6.41 -13.76
N VAL A 122 -2.89 -6.56 -12.43
CA VAL A 122 -2.46 -7.80 -11.78
C VAL A 122 -3.44 -8.94 -12.04
N VAL A 123 -4.74 -8.71 -11.86
CA VAL A 123 -5.78 -9.73 -12.11
C VAL A 123 -5.73 -10.21 -13.58
N TYR A 124 -5.70 -9.29 -14.54
CA TYR A 124 -5.58 -9.63 -15.95
C TYR A 124 -4.31 -10.41 -16.26
N SER A 125 -3.16 -10.00 -15.71
CA SER A 125 -1.90 -10.73 -15.92
C SER A 125 -1.96 -12.16 -15.36
N ARG A 126 -2.54 -12.37 -14.18
CA ARG A 126 -2.71 -13.73 -13.59
C ARG A 126 -3.62 -14.62 -14.43
N LEU A 127 -4.59 -14.02 -15.12
CA LEU A 127 -5.46 -14.68 -16.09
C LEU A 127 -4.87 -14.80 -17.50
N ARG A 128 -3.60 -14.40 -17.69
CA ARG A 128 -2.90 -14.39 -18.99
C ARG A 128 -3.50 -13.44 -20.04
N MET A 129 -4.29 -12.48 -19.60
CA MET A 129 -4.87 -11.39 -20.40
C MET A 129 -3.86 -10.24 -20.51
N THR A 130 -2.77 -10.48 -21.24
CA THR A 130 -1.59 -9.59 -21.24
C THR A 130 -1.90 -8.21 -21.82
N GLN A 131 -2.71 -8.14 -22.87
CA GLN A 131 -3.07 -6.89 -23.54
C GLN A 131 -3.86 -5.96 -22.60
N GLU A 132 -4.84 -6.50 -21.89
CA GLU A 132 -5.67 -5.78 -20.93
C GLU A 132 -4.84 -5.32 -19.72
N ALA A 133 -3.88 -6.16 -19.30
CA ALA A 133 -2.94 -5.79 -18.25
C ALA A 133 -2.04 -4.61 -18.69
N ASP A 134 -1.48 -4.66 -19.90
CA ASP A 134 -0.69 -3.57 -20.49
C ASP A 134 -1.51 -2.29 -20.64
N GLU A 135 -2.77 -2.39 -21.06
CA GLU A 135 -3.66 -1.23 -21.18
C GLU A 135 -3.88 -0.55 -19.82
N CYS A 136 -4.13 -1.33 -18.77
CA CYS A 136 -4.29 -0.80 -17.42
C CYS A 136 -3.03 -0.08 -16.94
N ILE A 137 -1.85 -0.66 -17.18
CA ILE A 137 -0.56 -0.05 -16.83
C ILE A 137 -0.36 1.25 -17.62
N ASN A 138 -0.59 1.23 -18.93
CA ASN A 138 -0.42 2.42 -19.77
C ASN A 138 -1.32 3.57 -19.31
N ARG A 139 -2.57 3.28 -18.95
CA ARG A 139 -3.50 4.27 -18.39
C ARG A 139 -3.05 4.79 -17.04
N LEU A 140 -2.52 3.92 -16.16
CA LEU A 140 -1.94 4.33 -14.88
C LEU A 140 -0.77 5.30 -15.09
N MET A 141 0.08 5.05 -16.08
CA MET A 141 1.26 5.88 -16.37
C MET A 141 0.90 7.27 -16.91
N GLN A 142 -0.32 7.48 -17.42
CA GLN A 142 -0.77 8.82 -17.88
C GLN A 142 -0.82 9.85 -16.74
N TYR A 143 -0.97 9.41 -15.49
CA TYR A 143 -0.99 10.30 -14.33
C TYR A 143 0.40 10.76 -13.88
N HIS A 144 1.48 10.14 -14.38
CA HIS A 144 2.84 10.40 -13.92
C HIS A 144 3.22 11.89 -13.96
N GLN A 145 2.94 12.56 -15.09
CA GLN A 145 3.26 13.97 -15.27
C GLN A 145 2.53 14.87 -14.27
N MET A 146 1.30 14.54 -13.91
CA MET A 146 0.54 15.28 -12.90
C MET A 146 1.15 15.08 -11.50
N VAL A 147 1.60 13.87 -11.19
CA VAL A 147 2.16 13.51 -9.89
C VAL A 147 3.51 14.17 -9.64
N VAL A 148 4.40 14.21 -10.63
CA VAL A 148 5.73 14.83 -10.49
C VAL A 148 5.69 16.37 -10.59
N ASN A 149 4.57 16.95 -11.02
CA ASN A 149 4.41 18.40 -11.08
C ASN A 149 4.28 19.00 -9.68
N LEU A 150 5.33 19.68 -9.22
CA LEU A 150 5.37 20.35 -7.91
C LEU A 150 4.44 21.57 -7.82
N SER A 151 4.06 22.17 -8.96
CA SER A 151 3.11 23.28 -9.01
C SER A 151 1.64 22.84 -9.02
N GLY A 152 1.37 21.52 -9.11
CA GLY A 152 0.02 20.97 -9.27
C GLY A 152 -0.81 20.89 -7.98
N GLY A 153 -0.24 21.24 -6.82
CA GLY A 153 -0.96 21.24 -5.53
C GLY A 153 -1.30 19.86 -4.95
N LEU A 154 -0.82 18.77 -5.58
CA LEU A 154 -0.99 17.42 -5.05
C LEU A 154 -0.23 17.28 -3.72
N PRO A 155 -0.84 16.73 -2.65
CA PRO A 155 -0.15 16.47 -1.40
C PRO A 155 0.84 15.31 -1.54
N ASP A 156 1.59 15.01 -0.49
CA ASP A 156 2.60 13.94 -0.50
C ASP A 156 2.16 12.67 0.24
N GLU A 157 1.07 12.71 0.99
CA GLU A 157 0.63 11.59 1.85
C GLU A 157 0.01 10.39 1.11
N LEU A 158 -0.37 9.34 1.84
CA LEU A 158 -0.69 8.02 1.27
C LEU A 158 -2.08 7.96 0.61
N LEU A 159 -3.08 8.67 1.13
CA LEU A 159 -4.47 8.49 0.67
C LEU A 159 -4.77 9.32 -0.56
N TYR A 160 -4.19 10.49 -0.72
CA TYR A 160 -4.47 11.45 -1.80
C TYR A 160 -3.21 12.04 -2.44
N GLY A 161 -2.02 11.71 -1.94
CA GLY A 161 -0.76 12.31 -2.38
C GLY A 161 0.14 11.44 -3.25
N ARG A 162 1.34 11.98 -3.52
CA ARG A 162 2.39 11.36 -4.34
C ARG A 162 2.78 9.96 -3.85
N VAL A 163 2.83 9.74 -2.54
CA VAL A 163 3.14 8.42 -1.96
C VAL A 163 2.05 7.40 -2.30
N GLY A 164 0.78 7.82 -2.29
CA GLY A 164 -0.34 6.97 -2.70
C GLY A 164 -0.26 6.49 -4.15
N TYR A 165 0.22 7.33 -5.06
CA TYR A 165 0.47 6.92 -6.46
C TYR A 165 1.75 6.07 -6.59
N LEU A 166 2.83 6.45 -5.87
CA LEU A 166 4.08 5.68 -5.83
C LEU A 166 3.82 4.23 -5.41
N TYR A 167 2.95 4.02 -4.41
CA TYR A 167 2.55 2.69 -3.98
C TYR A 167 1.90 1.87 -5.11
N SER A 168 1.08 2.48 -5.98
CA SER A 168 0.48 1.77 -7.13
C SER A 168 1.53 1.19 -8.08
N LEU A 169 2.62 1.93 -8.33
CA LEU A 169 3.72 1.47 -9.19
C LEU A 169 4.52 0.34 -8.51
N ILE A 170 4.82 0.51 -7.22
CA ILE A 170 5.51 -0.51 -6.43
C ILE A 170 4.69 -1.80 -6.36
N PHE A 171 3.37 -1.69 -6.14
CA PHE A 171 2.45 -2.82 -6.13
C PHE A 171 2.52 -3.63 -7.44
N ILE A 172 2.48 -2.97 -8.60
CA ILE A 172 2.64 -3.66 -9.89
C ILE A 172 3.97 -4.39 -9.98
N ASN A 173 5.09 -3.74 -9.61
CA ASN A 173 6.41 -4.37 -9.67
C ASN A 173 6.53 -5.57 -8.72
N GLN A 174 5.93 -5.49 -7.53
CA GLN A 174 5.91 -6.60 -6.59
C GLN A 174 5.08 -7.78 -7.12
N GLN A 175 3.97 -7.51 -7.81
CA GLN A 175 3.05 -8.54 -8.26
C GLN A 175 3.44 -9.18 -9.61
N LEU A 176 4.05 -8.41 -10.51
CA LEU A 176 4.30 -8.78 -11.91
C LEU A 176 5.79 -8.87 -12.28
N GLY A 177 6.70 -8.51 -11.37
CA GLY A 177 8.14 -8.51 -11.58
C GLY A 177 8.75 -7.11 -11.43
N GLN A 178 9.95 -7.05 -10.87
CA GLN A 178 10.58 -5.80 -10.39
C GLN A 178 10.80 -4.73 -11.47
N ASP A 179 10.85 -5.13 -12.74
CA ASP A 179 11.12 -4.23 -13.87
C ASP A 179 9.87 -3.90 -14.70
N ARG A 180 8.67 -4.27 -14.22
CA ARG A 180 7.43 -4.05 -14.98
C ARG A 180 7.14 -2.56 -15.19
N ILE A 181 7.34 -1.76 -14.16
CA ILE A 181 7.41 -0.31 -14.19
C ILE A 181 8.89 0.10 -14.11
N PRO A 182 9.41 0.85 -15.08
CA PRO A 182 10.81 1.29 -15.07
C PRO A 182 11.16 2.11 -13.84
N LEU A 183 12.30 1.81 -13.22
CA LEU A 183 12.79 2.44 -11.98
C LEU A 183 12.83 3.98 -12.06
N GLN A 184 13.08 4.55 -13.25
CA GLN A 184 13.11 5.99 -13.46
C GLN A 184 11.82 6.70 -12.99
N TYR A 185 10.65 6.07 -13.13
CA TYR A 185 9.38 6.66 -12.73
C TYR A 185 9.27 6.74 -11.21
N VAL A 186 9.65 5.67 -10.52
CA VAL A 186 9.72 5.60 -9.05
C VAL A 186 10.70 6.65 -8.52
N GLN A 187 11.88 6.80 -9.15
CA GLN A 187 12.87 7.80 -8.77
C GLN A 187 12.36 9.23 -8.93
N GLN A 188 11.75 9.56 -10.07
CA GLN A 188 11.21 10.91 -10.34
C GLN A 188 10.12 11.31 -9.33
N ILE A 189 9.22 10.38 -8.96
CA ILE A 189 8.20 10.65 -7.94
C ILE A 189 8.83 10.83 -6.56
N SER A 190 9.82 10.00 -6.23
CA SER A 190 10.54 10.10 -4.95
C SER A 190 11.29 11.43 -4.83
N GLU A 191 11.92 11.88 -5.91
CA GLU A 191 12.59 13.19 -5.97
C GLU A 191 11.58 14.34 -5.79
N ALA A 192 10.41 14.27 -6.43
CA ALA A 192 9.35 15.25 -6.23
C ALA A 192 8.90 15.33 -4.76
N ILE A 193 8.72 14.18 -4.09
CA ILE A 193 8.38 14.13 -2.66
C ILE A 193 9.48 14.76 -1.79
N LEU A 194 10.76 14.53 -2.10
CA LEU A 194 11.88 15.11 -1.36
C LEU A 194 11.95 16.63 -1.54
N VAL A 195 11.86 17.12 -2.78
CA VAL A 195 11.89 18.55 -3.08
C VAL A 195 10.72 19.26 -2.41
N SER A 196 9.52 18.68 -2.46
CA SER A 196 8.33 19.18 -1.76
C SER A 196 8.58 19.27 -0.24
N GLY A 197 9.11 18.20 0.35
CA GLY A 197 9.37 18.12 1.79
C GLY A 197 10.41 19.12 2.29
N GLU A 198 11.49 19.33 1.53
CA GLU A 198 12.50 20.34 1.82
C GLU A 198 11.95 21.76 1.75
N HIS A 199 11.13 22.02 0.72
CA HIS A 199 10.50 23.31 0.55
C HIS A 199 9.61 23.63 1.75
N LEU A 200 8.78 22.69 2.17
CA LEU A 200 7.86 22.89 3.28
C LEU A 200 8.59 22.98 4.63
N SER A 201 9.66 22.21 4.82
CA SER A 201 10.53 22.32 5.99
C SER A 201 11.13 23.73 6.14
N ARG A 202 11.64 24.31 5.05
CA ARG A 202 12.13 25.70 5.03
C ARG A 202 11.02 26.72 5.27
N LYS A 203 9.84 26.50 4.66
CA LYS A 203 8.66 27.36 4.85
C LYS A 203 8.25 27.44 6.32
N PHE A 204 8.26 26.31 7.03
CA PHE A 204 8.00 26.24 8.47
C PHE A 204 9.18 26.59 9.36
N ARG A 205 10.37 26.83 8.78
CA ARG A 205 11.62 27.14 9.49
C ARG A 205 12.06 26.04 10.46
N VAL A 206 11.84 24.78 10.09
CA VAL A 206 12.18 23.60 10.89
C VAL A 206 13.31 22.76 10.30
N GLN A 207 14.02 23.25 9.28
CA GLN A 207 15.03 22.50 8.54
C GLN A 207 16.21 22.00 9.39
N ASN A 208 16.46 22.62 10.54
CA ASN A 208 17.51 22.20 11.46
C ASN A 208 17.05 21.07 12.41
N GLN A 209 15.73 20.88 12.58
CA GLN A 209 15.15 19.80 13.39
C GLN A 209 14.63 18.65 12.52
N SER A 210 14.04 18.99 11.37
CA SER A 210 13.44 18.05 10.42
C SER A 210 13.74 18.53 9.00
N PRO A 211 14.75 17.98 8.31
CA PRO A 211 15.14 18.38 6.95
C PRO A 211 14.02 18.25 5.90
N LEU A 212 13.04 17.39 6.18
CA LEU A 212 11.80 17.23 5.42
C LEU A 212 10.62 17.54 6.33
N MET A 213 9.55 18.11 5.78
CA MET A 213 8.29 18.32 6.48
C MET A 213 7.15 18.22 5.48
N TYR A 214 5.97 17.76 5.92
CA TYR A 214 4.80 17.60 5.07
C TYR A 214 3.54 18.10 5.79
N GLU A 215 2.54 18.49 5.02
CA GLU A 215 1.23 18.88 5.53
C GLU A 215 0.13 18.28 4.66
N TRP A 216 -1.03 18.03 5.27
CA TRP A 216 -2.26 17.69 4.56
C TRP A 216 -3.41 18.37 5.31
N TYR A 217 -4.35 18.99 4.58
CA TYR A 217 -5.40 19.85 5.16
C TYR A 217 -4.91 20.81 6.28
N GLN A 218 -3.81 21.53 6.02
CA GLN A 218 -3.23 22.53 6.94
C GLN A 218 -2.69 21.97 8.27
N GLU A 219 -2.57 20.64 8.39
CA GLU A 219 -2.09 19.97 9.59
C GLU A 219 -0.83 19.15 9.29
N GLN A 220 0.09 19.12 10.25
CA GLN A 220 1.33 18.35 10.21
C GLN A 220 1.09 16.95 10.78
N TYR A 221 0.35 16.13 10.04
CA TYR A 221 0.00 14.77 10.46
C TYR A 221 1.25 13.91 10.71
N VAL A 222 1.28 13.21 11.84
CA VAL A 222 2.38 12.30 12.19
C VAL A 222 2.16 10.87 11.69
N GLY A 223 0.91 10.42 11.64
CA GLY A 223 0.53 9.02 11.39
C GLY A 223 0.78 8.51 9.97
N ALA A 224 0.45 7.24 9.73
CA ALA A 224 0.76 6.55 8.47
C ALA A 224 -0.13 6.98 7.29
N ALA A 225 -1.41 7.28 7.52
CA ALA A 225 -2.37 7.61 6.47
C ALA A 225 -2.04 8.97 5.82
N HIS A 226 -2.10 10.04 6.60
CA HIS A 226 -1.98 11.40 6.08
C HIS A 226 -0.64 12.07 6.37
N GLY A 227 0.33 11.34 6.93
CA GLY A 227 1.40 11.97 7.69
C GLY A 227 2.80 11.43 7.47
N LEU A 228 3.70 11.99 8.27
CA LEU A 228 5.14 11.80 8.21
C LEU A 228 5.55 10.32 8.24
N ALA A 229 4.94 9.51 9.11
CA ALA A 229 5.31 8.10 9.24
C ALA A 229 5.10 7.33 7.93
N GLY A 230 4.00 7.59 7.21
CA GLY A 230 3.73 6.94 5.92
C GLY A 230 4.72 7.40 4.85
N ILE A 231 4.94 8.70 4.75
CA ILE A 231 5.84 9.28 3.74
C ILE A 231 7.28 8.79 3.94
N TYR A 232 7.79 8.86 5.17
CA TYR A 232 9.15 8.39 5.48
C TYR A 232 9.30 6.89 5.30
N TYR A 233 8.29 6.10 5.65
CA TYR A 233 8.30 4.66 5.42
C TYR A 233 8.56 4.36 3.94
N PHE A 234 7.79 4.97 3.03
CA PHE A 234 7.95 4.74 1.59
C PHE A 234 9.26 5.27 1.01
N LEU A 235 9.71 6.44 1.46
CA LEU A 235 11.01 7.00 1.05
C LEU A 235 12.18 6.07 1.41
N MET A 236 12.12 5.36 2.54
CA MET A 236 13.15 4.40 2.94
C MET A 236 13.15 3.11 2.11
N GLN A 237 12.06 2.78 1.40
CA GLN A 237 11.97 1.55 0.59
C GLN A 237 12.61 1.69 -0.81
N VAL A 238 12.87 2.91 -1.29
CA VAL A 238 13.40 3.13 -2.65
C VAL A 238 14.92 2.95 -2.66
N GLY A 239 15.37 1.71 -2.87
CA GLY A 239 16.73 1.21 -2.60
C GLY A 239 17.93 2.03 -3.13
N HIS A 240 17.83 2.71 -4.28
CA HIS A 240 18.92 3.56 -4.79
C HIS A 240 18.95 4.97 -4.19
N LEU A 241 17.83 5.46 -3.66
CA LEU A 241 17.72 6.74 -2.97
C LEU A 241 17.77 6.58 -1.45
N GLY A 242 17.57 5.36 -0.93
CA GLY A 242 17.57 5.07 0.50
C GLY A 242 18.84 5.58 1.20
N TRP A 243 20.02 5.44 0.59
CA TRP A 243 21.26 5.99 1.14
C TRP A 243 21.28 7.54 1.16
N VAL A 244 20.88 8.19 0.08
CA VAL A 244 20.82 9.67 0.00
C VAL A 244 19.80 10.22 1.01
N ILE A 245 18.66 9.55 1.16
CA ILE A 245 17.58 9.90 2.07
C ILE A 245 18.00 9.68 3.53
N VAL A 246 18.62 8.55 3.86
CA VAL A 246 19.15 8.26 5.21
C VAL A 246 20.21 9.27 5.61
N VAL A 247 21.11 9.64 4.70
CA VAL A 247 22.13 10.68 4.94
C VAL A 247 21.46 12.04 5.18
N LYS A 248 20.43 12.38 4.40
CA LYS A 248 19.71 13.67 4.53
C LYS A 248 18.85 13.76 5.79
N LEU A 249 18.26 12.64 6.24
CA LEU A 249 17.46 12.56 7.47
C LEU A 249 18.31 12.53 8.75
N ARG A 250 19.57 12.08 8.69
CA ARG A 250 20.45 11.97 9.88
C ARG A 250 21.11 13.29 10.32
N GLY A 251 21.12 14.34 9.49
CA GLY A 251 21.91 15.55 9.75
C GLY A 251 23.43 15.28 9.76
N PRO A 252 24.29 16.30 9.92
CA PRO A 252 25.74 16.12 9.94
C PRO A 252 26.17 15.45 11.24
N VAL A 253 26.52 14.17 11.21
CA VAL A 253 27.16 13.47 12.33
C VAL A 253 28.43 12.80 11.85
N VAL A 254 29.54 13.11 12.53
CA VAL A 254 30.86 12.53 12.36
C VAL A 254 30.84 11.08 12.88
N GLY A 255 31.26 10.12 12.05
CA GLY A 255 31.48 8.73 12.45
C GLY A 255 30.77 7.74 11.54
N ASP A 256 31.52 7.19 10.58
CA ASP A 256 31.03 6.15 9.69
C ASP A 256 30.77 4.85 10.47
N VAL A 257 29.50 4.46 10.57
CA VAL A 257 29.11 3.06 10.77
C VAL A 257 28.25 2.68 9.58
N ILE A 258 28.90 2.00 8.62
CA ILE A 258 28.24 1.38 7.49
C ILE A 258 27.46 0.17 8.05
N ILE A 259 26.16 0.32 8.23
CA ILE A 259 25.26 -0.81 8.39
C ILE A 259 24.78 -1.16 6.98
N PRO A 260 25.27 -2.25 6.36
CA PRO A 260 24.65 -2.74 5.14
C PRO A 260 23.23 -3.17 5.49
N VAL A 261 22.24 -2.37 5.10
CA VAL A 261 20.86 -2.82 5.11
C VAL A 261 20.76 -3.82 3.96
N ASP A 262 20.82 -5.10 4.29
CA ASP A 262 20.46 -6.15 3.35
C ASP A 262 18.95 -6.10 3.11
N ILE A 263 18.55 -5.31 2.12
CA ILE A 263 17.15 -5.07 1.73
C ILE A 263 16.51 -6.34 1.14
N LYS A 264 17.27 -7.43 0.90
CA LYS A 264 16.70 -8.67 0.36
C LYS A 264 15.75 -9.37 1.34
N GLY A 265 15.90 -9.16 2.65
CA GLY A 265 15.15 -9.90 3.68
C GLY A 265 13.97 -9.17 4.33
N ALA A 266 13.93 -7.84 4.31
CA ALA A 266 12.97 -7.05 5.11
C ALA A 266 11.66 -6.68 4.37
N LEU A 267 11.55 -7.00 3.08
CA LEU A 267 10.44 -6.56 2.21
C LEU A 267 9.26 -7.55 2.11
N TRP A 268 9.26 -8.65 2.86
CA TRP A 268 8.42 -9.80 2.51
C TRP A 268 7.60 -10.29 3.70
N LYS A 269 6.36 -9.78 3.81
CA LYS A 269 5.16 -10.46 4.33
C LYS A 269 3.99 -9.48 4.45
N PHE A 270 3.30 -9.26 3.33
CA PHE A 270 1.86 -9.00 3.28
C PHE A 270 1.27 -9.79 2.09
#